data_AF-A0A964MAZ4-F1
#
_entry.id   AF-A0A964MAZ4-F1
#
_cell.length_a   1.000
_cell.length_b   1.000
_cell.length_c   1.000
_cell.angle_alpha   90.00
_cell.angle_beta   90.00
_cell.angle_gamma   90.00
#
_symmetry.space_group_name_H-M   'P 1'
#
loop_
_entity.id
_entity.type
_entity.pdbx_description
1 polymer ?
#
loop_
_entity_poly.entity_id
_entity_poly.type
_entity_poly.pdbx_seq_one_letter_code
_entity_poly.pdbx_strand_id
1 'polypeptide(L)'
;MGEIRKLGNVQFGEVVATALKERWSGVLTIENPEFTEYVNFQGGSIAGFFSAERKKLIGEILMAGGHIEQPDLDKAMAQQKAQGGRLGDVLVTMNLITRQRLE
;
A
#
# COMPACT_ATOMS: atom_id res chain seq x y z
N MET A 1 -23.89 -15.63 -3.45
CA MET A 1 -23.45 -14.37 -2.80
C MET A 1 -22.32 -14.77 -1.86
N GLY A 2 -21.08 -14.34 -2.11
CA GLY A 2 -19.91 -14.79 -1.33
C GLY A 2 -19.88 -14.11 0.04
N GLU A 3 -19.53 -14.86 1.09
CA GLU A 3 -19.33 -14.32 2.43
C GLU A 3 -17.92 -13.72 2.54
N ILE A 4 -17.80 -12.49 3.07
CA ILE A 4 -16.51 -11.88 3.37
C ILE A 4 -16.15 -12.18 4.82
N ARG A 5 -15.05 -12.92 5.05
CA ARG A 5 -14.54 -13.24 6.39
C ARG A 5 -13.30 -12.41 6.69
N LYS A 6 -13.31 -11.65 7.80
CA LYS A 6 -12.12 -10.97 8.32
C LYS A 6 -11.39 -11.89 9.30
N LEU A 7 -10.15 -12.23 9.02
CA LEU A 7 -9.36 -13.16 9.84
C LEU A 7 -8.54 -12.45 10.93
N GLY A 8 -8.26 -11.15 10.79
CA GLY A 8 -7.41 -10.42 11.74
C GLY A 8 -5.95 -10.89 11.68
N ASN A 9 -5.28 -10.92 12.83
CA ASN A 9 -3.90 -11.39 12.94
C ASN A 9 -3.89 -12.92 13.09
N VAL A 10 -3.50 -13.63 12.04
CA VAL A 10 -3.45 -15.10 11.99
C VAL A 10 -2.16 -15.57 11.33
N GLN A 11 -1.68 -16.77 11.67
CA GLN A 11 -0.55 -17.35 10.97
C GLN A 11 -0.98 -17.87 9.60
N PHE A 12 -0.24 -17.52 8.55
CA PHE A 12 -0.58 -17.93 7.18
C PHE A 12 -0.72 -19.45 7.03
N GLY A 13 0.12 -20.23 7.71
CA GLY A 13 0.04 -21.69 7.69
C GLY A 13 -1.31 -22.24 8.22
N GLU A 14 -1.87 -21.61 9.25
CA GLU A 14 -3.19 -21.98 9.79
C GLU A 14 -4.31 -21.65 8.80
N VAL A 15 -4.18 -20.53 8.08
CA VAL A 15 -5.13 -20.15 7.02
C VAL A 15 -5.10 -21.18 5.89
N VAL A 16 -3.91 -21.59 5.45
CA VAL A 16 -3.76 -22.61 4.40
C VAL A 16 -4.30 -23.96 4.85
N ALA A 17 -3.99 -24.39 6.09
CA ALA A 17 -4.53 -25.64 6.64
C ALA A 17 -6.07 -25.63 6.72
N THR A 18 -6.65 -24.50 7.12
CA THR A 18 -8.11 -24.32 7.17
C THR A 18 -8.71 -24.33 5.77
N ALA A 19 -8.12 -23.59 4.83
CA ALA A 19 -8.59 -23.55 3.45
C ALA A 19 -8.58 -24.94 2.79
N LEU A 20 -7.54 -25.74 3.01
CA LEU A 20 -7.45 -27.13 2.57
C LEU A 20 -8.56 -27.99 3.16
N LYS A 21 -8.73 -27.94 4.50
CA LYS A 21 -9.73 -28.72 5.23
C LYS A 21 -11.17 -28.36 4.82
N GLU A 22 -11.46 -27.08 4.68
CA GLU A 22 -12.80 -26.55 4.39
C GLU A 22 -13.05 -26.34 2.89
N ARG A 23 -12.10 -26.71 2.03
CA ARG A 23 -12.18 -26.60 0.57
C ARG A 23 -12.53 -25.20 0.07
N TRP A 24 -11.91 -24.17 0.65
CA TRP A 24 -12.18 -22.77 0.29
C TRP A 24 -12.01 -22.51 -1.21
N SER A 25 -12.86 -21.66 -1.76
CA SER A 25 -12.73 -21.13 -3.11
C SER A 25 -12.99 -19.62 -3.08
N GLY A 26 -12.07 -18.82 -3.62
CA GLY A 26 -12.13 -17.36 -3.53
C GLY A 26 -10.75 -16.73 -3.40
N VAL A 27 -10.72 -15.48 -2.95
CA VAL A 27 -9.48 -14.69 -2.80
C VAL A 27 -9.27 -14.35 -1.33
N LEU A 28 -8.10 -14.70 -0.80
CA LEU A 28 -7.58 -14.16 0.46
C LEU A 28 -6.77 -12.91 0.15
N THR A 29 -7.13 -11.78 0.75
CA THR A 29 -6.35 -10.55 0.68
C THR A 29 -5.55 -10.40 1.97
N ILE A 30 -4.24 -10.21 1.84
CA ILE A 30 -3.33 -9.91 2.94
C ILE A 30 -2.82 -8.50 2.72
N GLU A 31 -3.22 -7.57 3.58
CA GLU A 31 -2.80 -6.18 3.52
C GLU A 31 -1.63 -5.95 4.46
N ASN A 32 -0.59 -5.29 3.96
CA ASN A 32 0.46 -4.72 4.80
C ASN A 32 0.77 -3.28 4.36
N PRO A 33 1.66 -2.56 5.08
CA PRO A 33 2.00 -1.18 4.75
C PRO A 33 2.61 -0.97 3.35
N GLU A 34 3.31 -1.96 2.80
CA GLU A 34 4.11 -1.84 1.58
C GLU A 34 3.45 -2.48 0.35
N PHE A 35 2.65 -3.52 0.55
CA PHE A 35 2.02 -4.29 -0.50
C PHE A 35 0.71 -4.95 -0.04
N THR A 36 -0.10 -5.32 -1.02
CA THR A 36 -1.26 -6.19 -0.82
C THR A 36 -1.01 -7.49 -1.57
N GLU A 37 -1.00 -8.62 -0.86
CA GLU A 37 -1.01 -9.95 -1.48
C GLU A 37 -2.44 -10.42 -1.69
N TYR A 38 -2.65 -11.08 -2.81
CA TYR A 38 -3.90 -11.76 -3.11
C TYR A 38 -3.60 -13.23 -3.41
N VAL A 39 -4.19 -14.13 -2.64
CA VAL A 39 -4.02 -15.57 -2.80
C VAL A 39 -5.34 -16.16 -3.25
N ASN A 40 -5.35 -16.74 -4.45
CA ASN A 40 -6.50 -17.43 -5.01
C ASN A 40 -6.54 -18.86 -4.50
N PHE A 41 -7.65 -19.23 -3.86
CA PHE A 41 -7.97 -20.60 -3.48
C PHE A 41 -8.99 -21.21 -4.44
N GLN A 42 -8.79 -22.46 -4.81
CA GLN A 42 -9.74 -23.26 -5.60
C GLN A 42 -9.85 -24.66 -4.99
N GLY A 43 -11.02 -24.98 -4.46
CA GLY A 43 -11.29 -26.28 -3.82
C GLY A 43 -10.34 -26.60 -2.67
N GLY A 44 -9.85 -25.58 -1.96
CA GLY A 44 -8.92 -25.64 -0.84
C GLY A 44 -7.45 -25.57 -1.19
N SER A 45 -7.09 -25.66 -2.47
CA SER A 45 -5.70 -25.51 -2.93
C SER A 45 -5.41 -24.08 -3.36
N ILE A 46 -4.16 -23.63 -3.22
CA ILE A 46 -3.72 -22.35 -3.79
C ILE A 46 -3.58 -22.53 -5.30
N ALA A 47 -4.36 -21.77 -6.06
CA ALA A 47 -4.34 -21.75 -7.53
C ALA A 47 -3.43 -20.65 -8.09
N GLY A 48 -3.10 -19.64 -7.29
CA GLY A 48 -2.18 -18.58 -7.67
C GLY A 48 -2.05 -17.51 -6.60
N PHE A 49 -1.05 -16.66 -6.75
CA PHE A 49 -0.84 -15.48 -5.92
C PHE A 49 -0.39 -14.31 -6.78
N PHE A 50 -0.77 -13.09 -6.40
CA PHE A 50 -0.30 -11.87 -7.03
C PHE A 50 -0.09 -10.79 -5.96
N SER A 51 1.03 -10.07 -6.10
CA SER A 51 1.35 -8.92 -5.26
C SER A 51 0.97 -7.65 -6.00
N ALA A 52 0.18 -6.80 -5.34
CA ALA A 52 0.02 -5.42 -5.75
C ALA A 52 0.95 -4.57 -4.88
N GLU A 53 2.10 -4.19 -5.43
CA GLU A 53 2.97 -3.19 -4.81
C GLU A 53 2.20 -1.88 -4.65
N ARG A 54 2.19 -1.31 -3.44
CA ARG A 54 1.79 0.09 -3.34
C ARG A 54 2.92 0.93 -3.90
N LYS A 55 2.60 1.78 -4.89
CA LYS A 55 3.51 2.88 -5.26
C LYS A 55 3.71 3.74 -4.01
N LYS A 56 4.94 3.75 -3.47
CA LYS A 56 5.31 4.65 -2.38
C LYS A 56 4.97 6.08 -2.78
N LEU A 57 4.34 6.82 -1.86
CA LEU A 57 3.99 8.21 -2.12
C LEU A 57 5.27 9.05 -2.15
N ILE A 58 5.32 10.09 -2.99
CA ILE A 58 6.52 10.92 -3.11
C ILE A 58 6.95 11.53 -1.76
N GLY A 59 5.99 11.89 -0.91
CA GLY A 59 6.26 12.38 0.44
C GLY A 59 6.97 11.34 1.32
N GLU A 60 6.55 10.08 1.27
CA GLU A 60 7.16 8.98 2.02
C GLU A 60 8.60 8.71 1.54
N ILE A 61 8.81 8.74 0.22
CA ILE A 61 10.14 8.56 -0.39
C ILE A 61 11.08 9.68 0.07
N LEU A 62 10.61 10.92 0.02
CA LEU A 62 11.43 12.08 0.38
C LEU A 62 11.73 12.15 1.88
N MET A 63 10.78 11.76 2.75
CA MET A 63 11.03 11.64 4.19
C MET A 63 12.02 10.52 4.51
N ALA A 64 11.84 9.34 3.90
CA ALA A 64 12.77 8.22 4.11
C ALA A 64 14.20 8.53 3.63
N GLY A 65 14.33 9.36 2.60
CA GLY A 65 15.63 9.87 2.11
C GLY A 65 16.21 11.03 2.92
N GLY A 66 15.53 11.52 3.96
CA GLY A 66 15.95 12.67 4.78
C GLY A 66 15.90 14.01 4.05
N HIS A 67 15.08 14.14 3.00
CA HIS A 67 14.96 15.38 2.22
C HIS A 67 13.95 16.37 2.79
N ILE A 68 12.93 15.86 3.45
CA ILE A 68 11.89 16.66 4.10
C ILE A 68 11.53 16.01 5.42
N GLU A 69 11.07 16.80 6.38
CA GLU A 69 10.48 16.29 7.62
C GLU A 69 8.95 16.32 7.54
N GLN A 70 8.26 15.62 8.46
CA GLN A 70 6.80 15.60 8.52
C GLN A 70 6.16 17.00 8.51
N PRO A 71 6.68 18.00 9.26
CA PRO A 71 6.11 19.36 9.24
C PRO A 71 6.19 20.05 7.87
N ASP A 72 7.20 19.73 7.06
CA ASP A 72 7.35 20.28 5.71
C ASP A 72 6.37 19.62 4.75
N LEU A 73 6.19 18.30 4.88
CA LEU A 73 5.19 17.56 4.12
C LEU A 73 3.76 18.05 4.44
N ASP A 74 3.45 18.29 5.71
CA ASP A 74 2.14 18.78 6.14
C ASP A 74 1.83 20.17 5.55
N LYS A 75 2.81 21.08 5.55
CA LYS A 75 2.69 22.39 4.90
C LYS A 75 2.48 22.27 3.40
N ALA A 76 3.26 21.42 2.73
CA ALA A 76 3.14 21.20 1.29
C ALA A 76 1.76 20.60 0.93
N MET A 77 1.25 19.67 1.72
CA MET A 77 -0.07 19.08 1.56
C MET A 77 -1.19 20.13 1.77
N ALA A 78 -1.05 20.99 2.78
CA ALA A 78 -2.00 22.08 3.02
C ALA A 78 -2.05 23.06 1.82
N GLN A 79 -0.88 23.42 1.28
CA GLN A 79 -0.79 24.30 0.12
C GLN A 79 -1.34 23.63 -1.16
N GLN A 80 -1.00 22.36 -1.40
CA GLN A 80 -1.54 21.57 -2.51
C GLN A 80 -3.08 21.47 -2.41
N LYS A 81 -3.62 21.28 -1.21
CA LYS A 81 -5.08 21.19 -1.01
C LYS A 81 -5.78 22.51 -1.30
N ALA A 82 -5.14 23.64 -1.00
CA ALA A 82 -5.68 24.97 -1.27
C ALA A 82 -5.59 25.36 -2.76
N GLN A 83 -4.52 24.95 -3.46
CA GLN A 83 -4.21 25.43 -4.81
C GLN A 83 -4.47 24.38 -5.92
N GLY A 84 -4.60 23.10 -5.55
CA GLY A 84 -4.61 21.97 -6.47
C GLY A 84 -3.20 21.61 -6.98
N GLY A 85 -3.13 20.69 -7.95
CA GLY A 85 -1.88 20.31 -8.61
C GLY A 85 -1.11 19.16 -7.96
N ARG A 86 0.12 18.92 -8.42
CA ARG A 86 0.97 17.82 -7.93
C ARG A 86 1.74 18.26 -6.70
N LEU A 87 1.78 17.42 -5.67
CA LEU A 87 2.55 17.66 -4.46
C LEU A 87 4.04 17.94 -4.76
N GLY A 88 4.63 17.24 -5.74
CA GLY A 88 6.02 17.48 -6.15
C GLY A 88 6.28 18.90 -6.64
N ASP A 89 5.37 19.49 -7.40
CA ASP A 89 5.52 20.88 -7.88
C ASP A 89 5.43 21.88 -6.72
N VAL A 90 4.57 21.60 -5.74
CA VAL A 90 4.46 22.40 -4.50
C VAL A 90 5.76 22.32 -3.69
N LEU A 91 6.32 21.11 -3.52
CA LEU A 91 7.58 20.91 -2.81
C LEU A 91 8.76 21.64 -3.47
N VAL A 92 8.81 21.68 -4.81
CA VAL A 92 9.80 22.49 -5.56
C VAL A 92 9.55 23.99 -5.35
N THR A 93 8.30 24.44 -5.42
CA THR A 93 7.92 25.85 -5.21
C THR A 93 8.28 26.34 -3.80
N MET A 94 8.20 25.46 -2.82
CA MET A 94 8.60 25.73 -1.43
C MET A 94 10.12 25.67 -1.20
N ASN A 95 10.93 25.42 -2.25
CA ASN A 95 12.38 25.18 -2.18
C ASN A 95 12.77 24.04 -1.21
N LEU A 96 11.87 23.08 -0.97
CA LEU A 96 12.15 21.92 -0.13
C LEU A 96 12.93 20.84 -0.89
N ILE A 97 12.77 20.78 -2.21
CA ILE A 97 13.49 19.86 -3.11
C ILE A 97 13.80 20.53 -4.45
N THR A 98 14.75 19.98 -5.20
CA THR A 98 15.00 20.39 -6.60
C THR A 98 14.19 19.55 -7.58
N ARG A 99 13.91 20.09 -8.78
CA ARG A 99 13.20 19.36 -9.83
C ARG A 99 13.93 18.09 -10.28
N GLN A 100 15.25 18.14 -10.34
CA GLN A 100 16.10 16.98 -10.62
C GLN A 100 15.91 15.82 -9.63
N ARG A 101 15.40 16.09 -8.42
CA ARG A 101 15.13 15.08 -7.39
C ARG A 101 13.80 14.34 -7.59
N LEU A 102 12.94 14.83 -8.49
CA LEU A 102 11.63 14.24 -8.81
C LEU A 102 11.67 13.34 -10.05
N GLU A 103 12.75 13.37 -10.82
CA GLU A 103 12.98 12.61 -12.06
C GLU A 103 13.80 11.34 -11.78
#